data_AF-A0A353V8H8-F1
#
_entry.id   AF-A0A353V8H8-F1
#
_cell.length_a   1.000
_cell.length_b   1.000
_cell.length_c   1.000
_cell.angle_alpha   90.00
_cell.angle_beta   90.00
_cell.angle_gamma   90.00
#
_symmetry.space_group_name_H-M   'P 1'
#
loop_
_entity.id
_entity.type
_entity.pdbx_description
1 polymer ?
#
loop_
_entity_poly.entity_id
_entity_poly.type
_entity_poly.pdbx_seq_one_letter_code
_entity_poly.pdbx_strand_id
1 'polypeptide(L)'
;MDMRPSPIAGRWYPASAAELAAAVDRNLDAAGQPATDGGVVAVVVPHAGHVYSGGVAGHAFAAVRGLAPDVVAVVGPMHGPARGALLTSAHEAYATPLGPVPLDAAARAGLDAALRDAGAAGLTPVRDDEEHSVEIELPFLQRALAGEWRLLPVMARDQRRATALALGRALARALADRRALLVASTDLSHHHPQAAAERLDAEMLRHVEAFDADATLRADAEGVGEACGVGALAAVLWAARDLGAVRVRVLRYATSAAVSGDARSVVGYAAAIATRP
;
A
#
# COMPACT_ATOMS: atom_id res chain seq x y z
N MET A 1 -7.66 -14.48 20.21
CA MET A 1 -6.94 -14.11 18.99
C MET A 1 -5.78 -13.23 19.42
N ASP A 2 -4.56 -13.61 19.05
CA ASP A 2 -3.35 -12.82 19.28
C ASP A 2 -3.34 -11.63 18.31
N MET A 3 -3.44 -10.40 18.82
CA MET A 3 -3.56 -9.19 18.01
C MET A 3 -2.29 -8.34 18.11
N ARG A 4 -1.77 -7.90 16.97
CA ARG A 4 -0.72 -6.88 16.90
C ARG A 4 -1.29 -5.56 17.45
N PRO A 5 -0.72 -5.00 18.53
CA PRO A 5 -1.15 -3.69 19.02
C PRO A 5 -0.80 -2.61 18.00
N SER A 6 -1.63 -1.57 17.92
CA SER A 6 -1.40 -0.44 17.03
C SER A 6 -0.34 0.51 17.64
N PRO A 7 0.80 0.79 16.98
CA PRO A 7 1.75 1.80 17.44
C PRO A 7 1.32 3.24 17.05
N ILE A 8 0.34 3.40 16.15
CA ILE A 8 0.04 4.68 15.50
C ILE A 8 -1.35 5.27 15.81
N ALA A 9 -2.29 4.51 16.39
CA ALA A 9 -3.56 5.03 16.87
C ALA A 9 -3.38 6.16 17.89
N GLY A 10 -4.14 7.24 17.72
CA GLY A 10 -4.04 8.45 18.52
C GLY A 10 -2.89 9.37 18.14
N ARG A 11 -2.05 8.99 17.16
CA ARG A 11 -0.92 9.81 16.68
C ARG A 11 -1.03 10.09 15.19
N TRP A 12 -1.19 9.05 14.37
CA TRP A 12 -1.25 9.16 12.90
C TRP A 12 -2.69 9.19 12.39
N TYR A 13 -3.61 8.59 13.15
CA TYR A 13 -5.05 8.64 12.95
C TYR A 13 -5.76 8.66 14.33
N PRO A 14 -7.03 9.10 14.42
CA PRO A 14 -7.74 9.18 15.70
C PRO A 14 -7.85 7.84 16.46
N ALA A 15 -7.65 7.86 17.78
CA ALA A 15 -7.81 6.66 18.62
C ALA A 15 -9.29 6.30 18.89
N SER A 16 -10.22 7.26 18.72
CA SER A 16 -11.65 7.04 18.87
C SER A 16 -12.22 6.39 17.60
N ALA A 17 -12.95 5.28 17.76
CA ALA A 17 -13.59 4.58 16.66
C ALA A 17 -14.53 5.49 15.84
N ALA A 18 -15.33 6.30 16.52
CA ALA A 18 -16.28 7.20 15.88
C ALA A 18 -15.59 8.33 15.11
N GLU A 19 -14.53 8.91 15.69
CA GLU A 19 -13.76 9.97 15.04
C GLU A 19 -12.98 9.44 13.83
N LEU A 20 -12.38 8.26 13.96
CA LEU A 20 -11.65 7.59 12.88
C LEU A 20 -12.59 7.24 11.73
N ALA A 21 -13.74 6.61 12.02
CA ALA A 21 -14.73 6.28 11.00
C ALA A 21 -15.19 7.53 10.25
N ALA A 22 -15.55 8.60 10.98
CA ALA A 22 -15.99 9.84 10.37
C ALA A 22 -14.89 10.53 9.55
N ALA A 23 -13.62 10.46 10.00
CA ALA A 23 -12.49 11.02 9.25
C ALA A 23 -12.23 10.27 7.94
N VAL A 24 -12.24 8.94 7.98
CA VAL A 24 -12.11 8.10 6.80
C VAL A 24 -13.27 8.31 5.83
N ASP A 25 -14.52 8.30 6.33
CA ASP A 25 -15.71 8.52 5.51
C ASP A 25 -15.66 9.88 4.81
N ARG A 26 -15.22 10.95 5.49
CA ARG A 26 -15.05 12.27 4.85
C ARG A 26 -14.05 12.24 3.69
N ASN A 27 -12.93 11.54 3.83
CA ASN A 27 -11.94 11.41 2.76
C ASN A 27 -12.50 10.59 1.58
N LEU A 28 -13.23 9.51 1.85
CA LEU A 28 -13.89 8.69 0.83
C LEU A 28 -14.97 9.48 0.08
N ASP A 29 -15.82 10.20 0.81
CA ASP A 29 -16.93 10.96 0.23
C ASP A 29 -16.43 12.17 -0.57
N ALA A 30 -15.37 12.84 -0.11
CA ALA A 30 -14.76 13.97 -0.83
C ALA A 30 -14.12 13.55 -2.17
N ALA A 31 -13.63 12.31 -2.27
CA ALA A 31 -13.11 11.76 -3.52
C ALA A 31 -14.22 11.41 -4.54
N GLY A 32 -15.47 11.30 -4.09
CA GLY A 32 -16.58 10.79 -4.89
C GLY A 32 -16.38 9.32 -5.26
N GLN A 33 -17.02 8.86 -6.33
CA GLN A 33 -16.75 7.54 -6.92
C GLN A 33 -15.98 7.75 -8.23
N PRO A 34 -14.65 7.52 -8.24
CA PRO A 34 -13.88 7.61 -9.48
C PRO A 34 -14.46 6.63 -10.50
N ALA A 35 -14.61 7.08 -11.75
CA ALA A 35 -14.91 6.15 -12.84
C ALA A 35 -13.80 5.09 -12.87
N THR A 36 -14.17 3.81 -13.01
CA THR A 36 -13.21 2.73 -13.26
C THR A 36 -13.53 2.13 -14.62
N ASP A 37 -12.52 2.03 -15.49
CA ASP A 37 -12.69 1.49 -16.85
C ASP A 37 -12.72 -0.06 -16.84
N GLY A 38 -13.11 -0.67 -15.73
CA GLY A 38 -13.03 -2.11 -15.48
C GLY A 38 -12.91 -2.46 -13.99
N GLY A 39 -12.57 -3.71 -13.70
CA GLY A 39 -12.39 -4.22 -12.34
C GLY A 39 -11.05 -3.79 -11.74
N VAL A 40 -11.07 -3.23 -10.52
CA VAL A 40 -9.84 -2.84 -9.80
C VAL A 40 -9.16 -4.08 -9.24
N VAL A 41 -7.87 -4.23 -9.56
CA VAL A 41 -7.01 -5.35 -9.10
C VAL A 41 -6.04 -4.87 -8.02
N ALA A 42 -5.54 -3.64 -8.15
CA ALA A 42 -4.62 -3.03 -7.19
C ALA A 42 -4.87 -1.54 -7.00
N VAL A 43 -4.47 -1.03 -5.85
CA VAL A 43 -4.38 0.40 -5.57
C VAL A 43 -2.97 0.77 -5.11
N VAL A 44 -2.53 1.99 -5.43
CA VAL A 44 -1.33 2.62 -4.84
C VAL A 44 -1.81 3.74 -3.94
N VAL A 45 -1.32 3.78 -2.70
CA VAL A 45 -1.78 4.71 -1.65
C VAL A 45 -0.61 5.23 -0.80
N PRO A 46 -0.68 6.48 -0.32
CA PRO A 46 0.29 7.06 0.60
C PRO A 46 0.06 6.62 2.06
N HIS A 47 1.11 6.60 2.87
CA HIS A 47 1.10 6.14 4.27
C HIS A 47 1.51 7.16 5.33
N ALA A 48 1.58 8.45 5.00
CA ALA A 48 1.67 9.48 6.05
C ALA A 48 0.43 9.50 6.96
N GLY A 49 0.48 10.30 8.04
CA GLY A 49 -0.68 10.48 8.92
C GLY A 49 -1.92 10.99 8.16
N HIS A 50 -3.11 10.54 8.57
CA HIS A 50 -4.38 10.77 7.85
C HIS A 50 -4.68 12.25 7.60
N VAL A 51 -4.20 13.14 8.46
CA VAL A 51 -4.32 14.60 8.30
C VAL A 51 -3.63 15.09 7.02
N TYR A 52 -2.51 14.49 6.63
CA TYR A 52 -1.73 14.89 5.47
C TYR A 52 -2.09 14.11 4.21
N SER A 53 -2.08 12.78 4.28
CA SER A 53 -2.21 11.90 3.11
C SER A 53 -3.61 11.34 2.92
N GLY A 54 -4.48 11.39 3.94
CA GLY A 54 -5.79 10.74 3.92
C GLY A 54 -6.70 11.22 2.80
N GLY A 55 -6.64 12.51 2.46
CA GLY A 55 -7.39 13.07 1.33
C GLY A 55 -6.94 12.50 -0.02
N VAL A 56 -5.66 12.16 -0.17
CA VAL A 56 -5.13 11.50 -1.37
C VAL A 56 -5.48 10.02 -1.36
N ALA A 57 -5.20 9.30 -0.26
CA ALA A 57 -5.54 7.88 -0.10
C ALA A 57 -7.04 7.60 -0.35
N GLY A 58 -7.91 8.52 0.07
CA GLY A 58 -9.35 8.48 -0.16
C GLY A 58 -9.74 8.27 -1.63
N HIS A 59 -8.99 8.81 -2.59
CA HIS A 59 -9.26 8.59 -4.01
C HIS A 59 -9.05 7.14 -4.46
N ALA A 60 -8.00 6.47 -3.98
CA ALA A 60 -7.77 5.07 -4.33
C ALA A 60 -8.79 4.15 -3.62
N PHE A 61 -9.07 4.41 -2.34
CA PHE A 61 -10.02 3.61 -1.58
C PHE A 61 -11.48 3.81 -2.00
N ALA A 62 -11.85 5.01 -2.47
CA ALA A 62 -13.15 5.24 -3.07
C ALA A 62 -13.36 4.40 -4.34
N ALA A 63 -12.31 4.21 -5.15
CA ALA A 63 -12.40 3.38 -6.35
C ALA A 63 -12.67 1.89 -6.06
N VAL A 64 -12.40 1.42 -4.83
CA VAL A 64 -12.70 0.04 -4.38
C VAL A 64 -13.90 -0.02 -3.43
N ARG A 65 -14.62 1.08 -3.24
CA ARG A 65 -15.78 1.13 -2.34
C ARG A 65 -16.86 0.14 -2.80
N GLY A 66 -17.30 -0.72 -1.89
CA GLY A 66 -18.29 -1.75 -2.15
C GLY A 66 -17.75 -3.04 -2.79
N LEU A 67 -16.45 -3.12 -3.13
CA LEU A 67 -15.84 -4.40 -3.52
C LEU A 67 -15.83 -5.36 -2.34
N ALA A 68 -16.01 -6.65 -2.63
CA ALA A 68 -16.02 -7.72 -1.62
C ALA A 68 -14.93 -8.76 -1.87
N PRO A 69 -13.64 -8.39 -1.74
CA PRO A 69 -12.55 -9.34 -1.79
C PRO A 69 -12.61 -10.30 -0.60
N ASP A 70 -12.03 -11.49 -0.73
CA ASP A 70 -11.84 -12.40 0.41
C ASP A 70 -10.46 -12.22 1.06
N VAL A 71 -9.49 -11.68 0.32
CA VAL A 71 -8.14 -11.37 0.81
C VAL A 71 -7.68 -10.00 0.31
N VAL A 72 -7.07 -9.23 1.20
CA VAL A 72 -6.43 -7.96 0.86
C VAL A 72 -4.95 -8.07 1.20
N ALA A 73 -4.08 -7.99 0.19
CA ALA A 73 -2.65 -8.01 0.39
C ALA A 73 -2.11 -6.58 0.40
N VAL A 74 -1.67 -6.12 1.58
CA VAL A 74 -1.07 -4.81 1.78
C VAL A 74 0.44 -4.96 1.83
N VAL A 75 1.11 -4.35 0.86
CA VAL A 75 2.56 -4.41 0.68
C VAL A 75 3.11 -3.00 0.87
N GLY A 76 3.92 -2.81 1.90
CA GLY A 76 4.57 -1.53 2.20
C GLY A 76 6.05 -1.71 2.53
N PRO A 77 6.83 -0.64 2.71
CA PRO A 77 8.19 -0.71 3.23
C PRO A 77 8.24 -1.18 4.69
N MET A 78 9.38 -1.74 5.09
CA MET A 78 9.82 -1.81 6.49
C MET A 78 10.84 -0.69 6.75
N HIS A 79 10.42 0.39 7.40
CA HIS A 79 11.24 1.55 7.75
C HIS A 79 12.21 1.25 8.91
N GLY A 80 11.73 0.49 9.89
CA GLY A 80 12.49 0.16 11.09
C GLY A 80 13.59 -0.89 10.86
N PRO A 81 14.55 -1.01 11.78
CA PRO A 81 15.52 -2.09 11.75
C PRO A 81 14.82 -3.45 11.90
N ALA A 82 15.05 -4.37 10.97
CA ALA A 82 14.50 -5.72 11.04
C ALA A 82 15.45 -6.75 10.44
N ARG A 83 15.26 -8.03 10.77
CA ARG A 83 15.97 -9.14 10.13
C ARG A 83 15.09 -9.74 9.04
N GLY A 84 15.68 -10.09 7.91
CA GLY A 84 14.96 -10.59 6.74
C GLY A 84 14.84 -9.55 5.62
N ALA A 85 14.52 -10.05 4.42
CA ALA A 85 14.29 -9.24 3.22
C ALA A 85 12.82 -8.82 3.12
N LEU A 86 11.92 -9.77 3.40
CA LEU A 86 10.48 -9.61 3.40
C LEU A 86 9.94 -10.06 4.75
N LEU A 87 9.09 -9.26 5.36
CA LEU A 87 8.53 -9.52 6.68
C LEU A 87 7.02 -9.62 6.62
N THR A 88 6.45 -10.32 7.59
CA THR A 88 5.00 -10.41 7.81
C THR A 88 4.75 -10.44 9.31
N SER A 89 3.53 -10.13 9.74
CA SER A 89 3.20 -10.15 11.16
C SER A 89 3.19 -11.59 11.71
N ALA A 90 3.72 -11.76 12.92
CA ALA A 90 3.69 -12.98 13.70
C ALA A 90 2.39 -13.15 14.52
N HIS A 91 1.49 -12.16 14.48
CA HIS A 91 0.19 -12.18 15.16
C HIS A 91 -0.89 -12.81 14.27
N GLU A 92 -2.09 -12.99 14.83
CA GLU A 92 -3.25 -13.53 14.11
C GLU A 92 -4.14 -12.43 13.51
N ALA A 93 -4.00 -11.19 13.97
CA ALA A 93 -4.74 -10.03 13.48
C ALA A 93 -4.01 -8.71 13.80
N TYR A 94 -4.40 -7.61 13.13
CA TYR A 94 -4.05 -6.25 13.54
C TYR A 94 -5.19 -5.65 14.37
N ALA A 95 -4.87 -4.99 15.48
CA ALA A 95 -5.83 -4.19 16.23
C ALA A 95 -5.96 -2.79 15.59
N THR A 96 -7.19 -2.32 15.39
CA THR A 96 -7.49 -0.94 15.01
C THR A 96 -8.61 -0.40 15.90
N PRO A 97 -8.81 0.92 16.00
CA PRO A 97 -9.99 1.47 16.68
C PRO A 97 -11.33 1.04 16.08
N LEU A 98 -11.38 0.66 14.80
CA LEU A 98 -12.61 0.19 14.15
C LEU A 98 -12.89 -1.30 14.36
N GLY A 99 -11.97 -2.02 15.02
CA GLY A 99 -12.07 -3.45 15.28
C GLY A 99 -10.87 -4.23 14.72
N PRO A 100 -10.81 -5.54 15.01
CA PRO A 100 -9.70 -6.38 14.57
C PRO A 100 -9.75 -6.63 13.06
N VAL A 101 -8.57 -6.77 12.45
CA VAL A 101 -8.38 -7.19 11.06
C VAL A 101 -7.64 -8.53 11.04
N PRO A 102 -8.34 -9.67 10.86
CA PRO A 102 -7.75 -11.00 10.89
C PRO A 102 -6.78 -11.23 9.72
N LEU A 103 -5.68 -11.94 9.97
CA LEU A 103 -4.75 -12.34 8.93
C LEU A 103 -5.26 -13.58 8.16
N ASP A 104 -4.87 -13.68 6.89
CA ASP A 104 -5.07 -14.89 6.07
C ASP A 104 -3.85 -15.81 6.19
N ALA A 105 -3.93 -16.78 7.11
CA ALA A 105 -2.85 -17.73 7.33
C ALA A 105 -2.57 -18.62 6.10
N ALA A 106 -3.59 -18.93 5.29
CA ALA A 106 -3.44 -19.74 4.09
C ALA A 106 -2.73 -18.95 2.98
N ALA A 107 -3.13 -17.70 2.76
CA ALA A 107 -2.46 -16.82 1.80
C ALA A 107 -1.01 -16.53 2.23
N ARG A 108 -0.75 -16.35 3.52
CA ARG A 108 0.61 -16.19 4.07
C ARG A 108 1.47 -17.42 3.81
N ALA A 109 0.95 -18.63 4.06
CA ALA A 109 1.66 -19.88 3.79
C ALA A 109 1.90 -20.09 2.29
N GLY A 110 0.91 -19.80 1.45
CA GLY A 110 1.03 -19.86 -0.01
C GLY A 110 2.08 -18.90 -0.56
N LEU A 111 2.14 -17.67 -0.03
CA LEU A 111 3.15 -16.69 -0.39
C LEU A 111 4.56 -17.15 0.03
N ASP A 112 4.73 -17.62 1.26
CA ASP A 112 6.03 -18.13 1.75
C ASP A 112 6.53 -19.32 0.92
N ALA A 113 5.64 -20.27 0.60
CA ALA A 113 5.97 -21.40 -0.27
C ALA A 113 6.36 -20.95 -1.67
N ALA A 114 5.60 -20.04 -2.29
CA ALA A 114 5.89 -19.53 -3.63
C ALA A 114 7.23 -18.77 -3.71
N LEU A 115 7.59 -18.02 -2.66
CA LEU A 115 8.91 -17.37 -2.55
C LEU A 115 10.04 -18.40 -2.49
N ARG A 116 9.91 -19.42 -1.64
CA ARG A 116 10.92 -20.47 -1.47
C ARG A 116 11.10 -21.31 -2.73
N ASP A 117 10.00 -21.67 -3.40
CA ASP A 117 10.03 -22.38 -4.69
C ASP A 117 10.81 -21.59 -5.77
N ALA A 118 10.73 -20.26 -5.72
CA ALA A 118 11.46 -19.37 -6.62
C ALA A 118 12.93 -19.15 -6.20
N GLY A 119 13.41 -19.82 -5.16
CA GLY A 119 14.78 -19.68 -4.63
C GLY A 119 15.02 -18.37 -3.86
N ALA A 120 13.96 -17.61 -3.54
CA ALA A 120 14.06 -16.42 -2.71
C ALA A 120 14.03 -16.78 -1.23
N ALA A 121 14.44 -15.82 -0.38
CA ALA A 121 14.17 -15.93 1.05
C ALA A 121 12.66 -15.89 1.30
N GLY A 122 12.18 -16.74 2.21
CA GLY A 122 10.79 -16.73 2.66
C GLY A 122 10.44 -15.49 3.49
N LEU A 123 9.19 -15.44 3.94
CA LEU A 123 8.70 -14.42 4.85
C LEU A 123 9.31 -14.59 6.24
N THR A 124 9.81 -13.49 6.80
CA THR A 124 10.27 -13.46 8.19
C THR A 124 9.16 -12.93 9.09
N PRO A 125 8.64 -13.74 10.04
CA PRO A 125 7.64 -13.25 10.98
C PRO A 125 8.26 -12.23 11.95
N VAL A 126 7.58 -11.10 12.16
CA VAL A 126 7.95 -10.08 13.15
C VAL A 126 6.80 -9.90 14.14
N ARG A 127 7.15 -9.84 15.43
CA ARG A 127 6.21 -9.73 16.54
C ARG A 127 6.20 -8.31 17.10
N ASP A 128 7.37 -7.82 17.47
CA ASP A 128 7.52 -6.51 18.09
C ASP A 128 8.09 -5.55 17.04
N ASP A 129 7.19 -4.83 16.36
CA ASP A 129 7.53 -3.81 15.38
C ASP A 129 6.71 -2.53 15.60
N GLU A 130 7.25 -1.40 15.16
CA GLU A 130 6.58 -0.10 15.14
C GLU A 130 6.25 0.34 13.70
N GLU A 131 6.22 -0.60 12.75
CA GLU A 131 5.96 -0.31 11.35
C GLU A 131 4.52 0.20 11.14
N HIS A 132 4.37 1.19 10.27
CA HIS A 132 3.11 1.90 10.07
C HIS A 132 2.54 1.75 8.66
N SER A 133 3.38 1.43 7.67
CA SER A 133 3.01 1.42 6.25
C SER A 133 1.82 0.50 5.94
N VAL A 134 1.69 -0.64 6.63
CA VAL A 134 0.54 -1.53 6.47
C VAL A 134 -0.67 -1.04 7.25
N GLU A 135 -0.47 -0.60 8.49
CA GLU A 135 -1.56 -0.34 9.42
C GLU A 135 -2.37 0.90 9.06
N ILE A 136 -1.72 1.94 8.55
CA ILE A 136 -2.35 3.23 8.22
C ILE A 136 -3.48 3.08 7.18
N GLU A 137 -3.40 2.03 6.35
CA GLU A 137 -4.35 1.71 5.29
C GLU A 137 -5.60 0.96 5.80
N LEU A 138 -5.48 0.27 6.95
CA LEU A 138 -6.52 -0.63 7.43
C LEU A 138 -7.86 0.09 7.73
N PRO A 139 -7.88 1.29 8.33
CA PRO A 139 -9.13 2.01 8.54
C PRO A 139 -9.85 2.32 7.23
N PHE A 140 -9.12 2.67 6.16
CA PHE A 140 -9.73 2.90 4.86
C PHE A 140 -10.33 1.62 4.27
N LEU A 141 -9.61 0.49 4.34
CA LEU A 141 -10.09 -0.81 3.88
C LEU A 141 -11.36 -1.26 4.63
N GLN A 142 -11.40 -1.09 5.95
CA GLN A 142 -12.56 -1.43 6.79
C GLN A 142 -13.81 -0.60 6.47
N ARG A 143 -13.63 0.63 5.97
CA ARG A 143 -14.74 1.53 5.61
C ARG A 143 -15.15 1.42 4.14
N ALA A 144 -14.21 1.11 3.25
CA ALA A 144 -14.47 1.05 1.82
C ALA A 144 -15.02 -0.31 1.38
N LEU A 145 -14.46 -1.42 1.88
CA LEU A 145 -14.79 -2.76 1.39
C LEU A 145 -16.10 -3.29 1.99
N ALA A 146 -16.79 -4.12 1.22
CA ALA A 146 -17.98 -4.85 1.65
C ALA A 146 -17.63 -6.29 2.04
N GLY A 147 -18.42 -6.86 2.95
CA GLY A 147 -18.25 -8.24 3.40
C GLY A 147 -17.02 -8.47 4.27
N GLU A 148 -16.79 -9.74 4.61
CA GLU A 148 -15.61 -10.16 5.39
C GLU A 148 -14.42 -10.43 4.48
N TRP A 149 -13.26 -9.93 4.88
CA TRP A 149 -11.99 -10.13 4.20
C TRP A 149 -10.88 -10.38 5.22
N ARG A 150 -9.77 -10.96 4.78
CA ARG A 150 -8.58 -11.21 5.60
C ARG A 150 -7.35 -10.50 5.04
N LEU A 151 -6.46 -10.09 5.93
CA LEU A 151 -5.25 -9.35 5.58
C LEU A 151 -4.08 -10.28 5.28
N LEU A 152 -3.36 -10.00 4.21
CA LEU A 152 -2.01 -10.53 3.96
C LEU A 152 -1.02 -9.35 4.06
N PRO A 153 -0.41 -9.09 5.22
CA PRO A 153 0.50 -7.97 5.41
C PRO A 153 1.92 -8.38 5.02
N VAL A 154 2.56 -7.60 4.15
CA VAL A 154 3.95 -7.81 3.73
C VAL A 154 4.71 -6.50 3.85
N MET A 155 5.83 -6.53 4.57
CA MET A 155 6.72 -5.39 4.72
C MET A 155 8.04 -5.69 4.01
N ALA A 156 8.37 -4.90 2.98
CA ALA A 156 9.59 -5.03 2.21
C ALA A 156 10.72 -4.22 2.85
N ARG A 157 11.66 -4.91 3.48
CA ARG A 157 12.90 -4.29 3.98
C ARG A 157 13.94 -4.19 2.86
N ASP A 158 14.05 -5.23 2.06
CA ASP A 158 14.91 -5.25 0.89
C ASP A 158 14.12 -4.84 -0.35
N GLN A 159 14.31 -3.59 -0.78
CA GLN A 159 13.61 -2.98 -1.91
C GLN A 159 14.27 -3.29 -3.27
N ARG A 160 15.35 -4.09 -3.31
CA ARG A 160 16.07 -4.38 -4.56
C ARG A 160 15.19 -5.15 -5.54
N ARG A 161 15.39 -4.89 -6.83
CA ARG A 161 14.65 -5.49 -7.96
C ARG A 161 14.44 -7.00 -7.84
N ALA A 162 15.49 -7.76 -7.50
CA ALA A 162 15.39 -9.22 -7.41
C ALA A 162 14.37 -9.67 -6.36
N THR A 163 14.38 -9.04 -5.18
CA THR A 163 13.46 -9.32 -4.08
C THR A 163 12.04 -8.86 -4.43
N ALA A 164 11.88 -7.66 -4.97
CA ALA A 164 10.59 -7.13 -5.39
C ALA A 164 9.94 -7.99 -6.49
N LEU A 165 10.73 -8.46 -7.46
CA LEU A 165 10.24 -9.32 -8.56
C LEU A 165 9.81 -10.69 -8.03
N ALA A 166 10.62 -11.30 -7.16
CA ALA A 166 10.25 -12.55 -6.50
C ALA A 166 8.94 -12.40 -5.71
N LEU A 167 8.80 -11.29 -4.96
CA LEU A 167 7.57 -10.99 -4.23
C LEU A 167 6.36 -10.83 -5.16
N GLY A 168 6.48 -10.04 -6.23
CA GLY A 168 5.38 -9.82 -7.17
C GLY A 168 4.88 -11.12 -7.82
N ARG A 169 5.81 -11.97 -8.29
CA ARG A 169 5.47 -13.29 -8.86
C ARG A 169 4.85 -14.22 -7.83
N ALA A 170 5.38 -14.24 -6.60
CA ALA A 170 4.87 -15.08 -5.53
C ALA A 170 3.47 -14.64 -5.06
N LEU A 171 3.21 -13.33 -4.99
CA LEU A 171 1.88 -12.78 -4.71
C LEU A 171 0.87 -13.21 -5.77
N ALA A 172 1.18 -13.03 -7.06
CA ALA A 172 0.29 -13.44 -8.14
C ALA A 172 -0.05 -14.93 -8.08
N ARG A 173 0.97 -15.79 -7.85
CA ARG A 173 0.76 -17.23 -7.70
C ARG A 173 -0.09 -17.58 -6.47
N ALA A 174 0.17 -16.96 -5.32
CA ALA A 174 -0.56 -17.24 -4.09
C ALA A 174 -2.02 -16.75 -4.11
N LEU A 175 -2.33 -15.78 -4.96
CA LEU A 175 -3.63 -15.10 -5.02
C LEU A 175 -4.43 -15.38 -6.30
N ALA A 176 -3.92 -16.20 -7.23
CA ALA A 176 -4.53 -16.46 -8.54
C ALA A 176 -5.99 -16.92 -8.48
N ASP A 177 -6.33 -17.79 -7.52
CA ASP A 177 -7.67 -18.36 -7.34
C ASP A 177 -8.48 -17.64 -6.25
N ARG A 178 -8.04 -16.45 -5.82
CA ARG A 178 -8.67 -15.67 -4.75
C ARG A 178 -9.33 -14.42 -5.32
N ARG A 179 -10.35 -13.91 -4.62
CA ARG A 179 -10.89 -12.57 -4.90
C ARG A 179 -10.01 -11.58 -4.16
N ALA A 180 -8.82 -11.34 -4.69
CA ALA A 180 -7.81 -10.53 -4.05
C ALA A 180 -7.89 -9.04 -4.43
N LEU A 181 -7.58 -8.18 -3.48
CA LEU A 181 -7.19 -6.78 -3.73
C LEU A 181 -5.73 -6.60 -3.29
N LEU A 182 -4.91 -6.01 -4.16
CA LEU A 182 -3.54 -5.62 -3.84
C LEU A 182 -3.49 -4.13 -3.42
N VAL A 183 -2.71 -3.80 -2.39
CA VAL A 183 -2.48 -2.42 -1.94
C VAL A 183 -0.97 -2.19 -1.89
N ALA A 184 -0.46 -1.30 -2.73
CA ALA A 184 0.91 -0.79 -2.63
C ALA A 184 0.90 0.46 -1.75
N SER A 185 1.49 0.35 -0.55
CA SER A 185 1.61 1.46 0.38
C SER A 185 2.96 2.15 0.21
N THR A 186 2.96 3.37 -0.31
CA THR A 186 4.16 4.18 -0.52
C THR A 186 3.83 5.67 -0.57
N ASP A 187 4.58 6.47 0.19
CA ASP A 187 4.77 7.89 -0.10
C ASP A 187 5.81 8.05 -1.22
N LEU A 188 5.86 9.24 -1.85
CA LEU A 188 6.82 9.57 -2.92
C LEU A 188 8.07 10.27 -2.35
N SER A 189 8.49 11.40 -2.92
CA SER A 189 9.67 12.14 -2.46
C SER A 189 9.55 12.67 -1.04
N HIS A 190 10.68 12.78 -0.34
CA HIS A 190 10.73 13.20 1.07
C HIS A 190 11.68 14.38 1.31
N HIS A 191 11.20 15.37 2.06
CA HIS A 191 11.98 16.48 2.59
C HIS A 191 12.59 17.44 1.56
N HIS A 192 12.02 17.50 0.35
CA HIS A 192 12.43 18.43 -0.70
C HIS A 192 11.61 19.72 -0.69
N PRO A 193 12.15 20.85 -1.20
CA PRO A 193 11.32 21.98 -1.60
C PRO A 193 10.27 21.54 -2.61
N GLN A 194 9.06 22.11 -2.55
CA GLN A 194 7.91 21.64 -3.32
C GLN A 194 8.19 21.50 -4.83
N ALA A 195 8.84 22.48 -5.44
CA ALA A 195 9.15 22.42 -6.88
C ALA A 195 10.16 21.31 -7.25
N ALA A 196 10.96 20.83 -6.30
CA ALA A 196 11.82 19.66 -6.50
C ALA A 196 11.07 18.34 -6.29
N ALA A 197 10.27 18.26 -5.23
CA ALA A 197 9.36 17.14 -4.98
C ALA A 197 8.47 16.87 -6.20
N GLU A 198 7.80 17.90 -6.73
CA GLU A 198 6.91 17.78 -7.88
C GLU A 198 7.59 17.23 -9.14
N ARG A 199 8.89 17.50 -9.35
CA ARG A 199 9.61 16.93 -10.50
C ARG A 199 9.91 15.44 -10.30
N LEU A 200 10.42 15.07 -9.12
CA LEU A 200 10.74 13.69 -8.77
C LEU A 200 9.47 12.83 -8.79
N ASP A 201 8.40 13.37 -8.20
CA ASP A 201 7.10 12.70 -8.10
C ASP A 201 6.46 12.55 -9.48
N ALA A 202 6.53 13.57 -10.34
CA ALA A 202 6.01 13.47 -11.71
C ALA A 202 6.72 12.38 -12.53
N GLU A 203 8.04 12.24 -12.37
CA GLU A 203 8.79 11.19 -13.07
C GLU A 203 8.42 9.80 -12.55
N MET A 204 8.30 9.63 -11.23
CA MET A 204 7.84 8.37 -10.64
C MET A 204 6.42 8.01 -11.13
N LEU A 205 5.50 8.97 -11.11
CA LEU A 205 4.11 8.76 -11.52
C LEU A 205 3.97 8.45 -13.01
N ARG A 206 4.82 9.05 -13.86
CA ARG A 206 4.89 8.71 -15.29
C ARG A 206 5.18 7.22 -15.49
N HIS A 207 6.08 6.65 -14.69
CA HIS A 207 6.39 5.22 -14.75
C HIS A 207 5.28 4.33 -14.17
N VAL A 208 4.62 4.79 -13.10
CA VAL A 208 3.43 4.13 -12.55
C VAL A 208 2.30 4.06 -13.58
N GLU A 209 1.95 5.18 -14.24
CA GLU A 209 0.91 5.21 -15.28
C GLU A 209 1.29 4.41 -16.53
N ALA A 210 2.58 4.39 -16.90
CA ALA A 210 3.10 3.52 -17.95
C ALA A 210 3.09 2.03 -17.57
N PHE A 211 2.70 1.70 -16.33
CA PHE A 211 2.70 0.36 -15.76
C PHE A 211 4.10 -0.28 -15.78
N ASP A 212 5.18 0.49 -15.67
CA ASP A 212 6.55 0.00 -15.81
C ASP A 212 7.26 -0.09 -14.45
N ALA A 213 7.08 -1.23 -13.77
CA ALA A 213 7.71 -1.52 -12.48
C ALA A 213 9.25 -1.54 -12.52
N ASP A 214 9.84 -1.89 -13.66
CA ASP A 214 11.29 -1.85 -13.82
C ASP A 214 11.79 -0.41 -13.90
N ALA A 215 11.03 0.47 -14.55
CA ALA A 215 11.35 1.87 -14.63
C ALA A 215 11.15 2.63 -13.32
N THR A 216 10.14 2.28 -12.49
CA THR A 216 10.01 2.87 -11.15
C THR A 216 11.24 2.59 -10.29
N LEU A 217 11.75 1.35 -10.31
CA LEU A 217 12.97 0.98 -9.58
C LEU A 217 14.22 1.68 -10.11
N ARG A 218 14.34 1.85 -11.44
CA ARG A 218 15.45 2.60 -12.04
C ARG A 218 15.42 4.08 -11.66
N ALA A 219 14.24 4.71 -11.72
CA ALA A 219 14.08 6.13 -11.39
C ALA A 219 14.53 6.43 -9.95
N ASP A 220 14.17 5.54 -9.00
CA ASP A 220 14.61 5.62 -7.60
C ASP A 220 16.13 5.42 -7.44
N ALA A 221 16.68 4.39 -8.08
CA ALA A 221 18.11 4.10 -8.02
C ALA A 221 18.99 5.20 -8.65
N GLU A 222 18.47 5.90 -9.67
CA GLU A 222 19.14 7.00 -10.36
C GLU A 222 18.91 8.37 -9.69
N GLY A 223 18.03 8.45 -8.68
CA GLY A 223 17.71 9.68 -7.97
C GLY A 223 16.91 10.69 -8.79
N VAL A 224 16.18 10.22 -9.82
CA VAL A 224 15.33 11.05 -10.70
C VAL A 224 13.83 10.90 -10.39
N GLY A 225 13.47 9.92 -9.55
CA GLY A 225 12.20 9.82 -8.86
C GLY A 225 12.43 9.20 -7.48
N GLU A 226 11.48 9.29 -6.57
CA GLU A 226 11.63 8.76 -5.20
C GLU A 226 10.33 8.12 -4.73
N ALA A 227 10.43 6.98 -4.04
CA ALA A 227 9.33 6.39 -3.30
C ALA A 227 9.86 5.54 -2.13
N CYS A 228 9.43 5.84 -0.90
CA CYS A 228 9.91 5.09 0.29
C CYS A 228 9.61 3.57 0.20
N GLY A 229 8.53 3.22 -0.52
CA GLY A 229 8.07 1.87 -0.80
C GLY A 229 8.37 1.38 -2.22
N VAL A 230 9.40 1.87 -2.93
CA VAL A 230 9.58 1.59 -4.37
C VAL A 230 9.58 0.09 -4.73
N GLY A 231 10.16 -0.78 -3.90
CA GLY A 231 10.14 -2.23 -4.13
C GLY A 231 8.79 -2.86 -3.85
N ALA A 232 8.04 -2.37 -2.85
CA ALA A 232 6.65 -2.74 -2.61
C ALA A 232 5.74 -2.32 -3.78
N LEU A 233 5.91 -1.10 -4.28
CA LEU A 233 5.24 -0.59 -5.47
C LEU A 233 5.51 -1.48 -6.69
N ALA A 234 6.78 -1.74 -7.01
CA ALA A 234 7.15 -2.61 -8.13
C ALA A 234 6.59 -4.04 -7.98
N ALA A 235 6.66 -4.62 -6.78
CA ALA A 235 6.10 -5.95 -6.51
C ALA A 235 4.59 -6.01 -6.79
N VAL A 236 3.83 -5.01 -6.32
CA VAL A 236 2.39 -4.94 -6.55
C VAL A 236 2.06 -4.70 -8.02
N LEU A 237 2.82 -3.87 -8.74
CA LEU A 237 2.63 -3.67 -10.17
C LEU A 237 2.84 -4.97 -10.96
N TRP A 238 3.91 -5.72 -10.67
CA TRP A 238 4.10 -7.04 -11.30
C TRP A 238 2.99 -8.03 -10.94
N ALA A 239 2.59 -8.09 -9.66
CA ALA A 239 1.52 -8.98 -9.23
C ALA A 239 0.18 -8.63 -9.89
N ALA A 240 -0.16 -7.35 -9.97
CA ALA A 240 -1.39 -6.87 -10.60
C ALA A 240 -1.43 -7.23 -12.08
N ARG A 241 -0.31 -7.06 -12.80
CA ARG A 241 -0.19 -7.46 -14.22
C ARG A 241 -0.44 -8.95 -14.40
N ASP A 242 0.19 -9.78 -13.57
CA ASP A 242 0.03 -11.23 -13.64
C ASP A 242 -1.39 -11.69 -13.25
N LEU A 243 -2.09 -10.92 -12.43
CA LEU A 243 -3.51 -11.10 -12.08
C LEU A 243 -4.49 -10.47 -13.09
N GLY A 244 -3.97 -10.02 -14.24
CA GLY A 244 -4.76 -9.58 -15.39
C GLY A 244 -5.03 -8.09 -15.48
N ALA A 245 -4.44 -7.25 -14.61
CA ALA A 245 -4.51 -5.81 -14.82
C ALA A 245 -3.76 -5.43 -16.11
N VAL A 246 -4.34 -4.50 -16.87
CA VAL A 246 -3.83 -4.05 -18.18
C VAL A 246 -3.55 -2.55 -18.22
N ARG A 247 -4.04 -1.80 -17.24
CA ARG A 247 -3.91 -0.34 -17.18
C ARG A 247 -3.69 0.12 -15.75
N VAL A 248 -2.86 1.15 -15.58
CA VAL A 248 -2.74 1.91 -14.34
C VAL A 248 -3.14 3.36 -14.62
N ARG A 249 -3.86 3.98 -13.69
CA ARG A 249 -4.24 5.40 -13.75
C ARG A 249 -3.97 6.07 -12.42
N VAL A 250 -3.27 7.21 -12.44
CA VAL A 250 -3.16 8.07 -11.26
C VAL A 250 -4.47 8.85 -11.11
N LEU A 251 -5.06 8.78 -9.93
CA LEU A 251 -6.32 9.44 -9.57
C LEU A 251 -6.08 10.79 -8.91
N ARG A 252 -5.04 10.88 -8.09
CA ARG A 252 -4.70 12.09 -7.33
C ARG A 252 -3.22 12.15 -7.04
N TYR A 253 -2.69 13.37 -7.11
CA TYR A 253 -1.37 13.73 -6.58
C TYR A 253 -1.52 14.98 -5.71
N ALA A 254 -0.77 15.03 -4.61
CA ALA A 254 -0.60 16.24 -3.79
C ALA A 254 0.71 16.13 -2.99
N THR A 255 1.08 17.21 -2.32
CA THR A 255 2.17 17.21 -1.34
C THR A 255 1.65 17.62 0.03
N SER A 256 2.43 17.40 1.08
CA SER A 256 2.11 17.84 2.44
C SER A 256 1.85 19.36 2.55
N ALA A 257 2.39 20.18 1.64
CA ALA A 257 2.12 21.61 1.57
C ALA A 257 0.64 21.94 1.29
N ALA A 258 -0.11 21.02 0.67
CA ALA A 258 -1.55 21.21 0.46
C ALA A 258 -2.33 21.31 1.78
N VAL A 259 -1.78 20.77 2.87
CA VAL A 259 -2.38 20.80 4.22
C VAL A 259 -1.65 21.79 5.12
N SER A 260 -0.32 21.80 5.11
CA SER A 260 0.48 22.63 6.02
C SER A 260 0.68 24.07 5.55
N GLY A 261 0.56 24.34 4.25
CA GLY A 261 0.98 25.58 3.61
C GLY A 261 2.50 25.80 3.55
N ASP A 262 3.32 24.87 4.06
CA ASP A 262 4.78 24.98 4.05
C ASP A 262 5.39 24.23 2.85
N ALA A 263 5.90 24.99 1.88
CA ALA A 263 6.49 24.47 0.65
C ALA A 263 8.01 24.24 0.72
N ARG A 264 8.65 24.46 1.88
CA ARG A 264 10.12 24.40 2.01
C ARG A 264 10.66 22.98 2.12
N SER A 265 9.88 22.07 2.69
CA SER A 265 10.22 20.67 2.89
C SER A 265 8.94 19.85 2.92
N VAL A 266 8.64 19.16 1.82
CA VAL A 266 7.37 18.46 1.62
C VAL A 266 7.57 16.96 1.49
N VAL A 267 6.47 16.22 1.63
CA VAL A 267 6.37 14.81 1.23
C VAL A 267 5.34 14.70 0.12
N GLY A 268 5.66 13.94 -0.94
CA GLY A 268 4.77 13.67 -2.07
C GLY A 268 3.81 12.51 -1.81
N TYR A 269 2.56 12.64 -2.26
CA TYR A 269 1.50 11.66 -2.09
C TYR A 269 0.79 11.40 -3.40
N ALA A 270 0.52 10.14 -3.73
CA ALA A 270 -0.29 9.80 -4.88
C ALA A 270 -1.22 8.62 -4.63
N ALA A 271 -2.38 8.68 -5.27
CA ALA A 271 -3.33 7.60 -5.36
C ALA A 271 -3.44 7.11 -6.80
N ALA A 272 -3.34 5.80 -7.03
CA ALA A 272 -3.51 5.20 -8.35
C ALA A 272 -4.29 3.89 -8.26
N ILE A 273 -4.85 3.46 -9.39
CA ILE A 273 -5.54 2.17 -9.53
C ILE A 273 -4.98 1.38 -10.71
N ALA A 274 -4.87 0.06 -10.56
CA ALA A 274 -4.62 -0.87 -11.64
C ALA A 274 -5.91 -1.64 -11.96
N THR A 275 -6.34 -1.63 -13.22
CA THR A 275 -7.61 -2.23 -13.64
C THR A 275 -7.43 -3.30 -14.70
N ARG A 276 -8.32 -4.28 -14.69
CA ARG A 276 -8.55 -5.27 -15.75
C ARG A 276 -9.87 -4.99 -16.47
N PRO A 277 -10.04 -5.43 -17.73
CA PRO A 277 -11.27 -5.24 -18.49
C PRO A 277 -12.52 -5.77 -17.78
#